data_AF-A0A084IIZ0-F1
#
_entry.id   AF-A0A084IIZ0-F1
#
_cell.length_a   1.000
_cell.length_b   1.000
_cell.length_c   1.000
_cell.angle_alpha   90.00
_cell.angle_beta   90.00
_cell.angle_gamma   90.00
#
_symmetry.space_group_name_H-M   'P 1'
#
loop_
_entity.id
_entity.type
_entity.pdbx_description
1 polymer ?
#
loop_
_entity_poly.entity_id
_entity_poly.type
_entity_poly.pdbx_seq_one_letter_code
_entity_poly.pdbx_strand_id
1 'polypeptide(L)'
;MQTQAQIYRSVRHQHPALPALSAWQHAGQKLEVDRWITRVGFAWNDSIEPRYARWCESGFDVEARLEADEHGWDLVGVDTIGEFQNRWVPGAIAHDRFNHRVLDRFVPANASYAQAHPAYGQAQYQRACAYGRDWAYRVLTVKAIRADVELGVAVLGGIESDSDEDFVTGSVFDLTAEAIQTAGLKLRELCGEC
;
A
#
# COMPACT_ATOMS: atom_id res chain seq x y z
N MET A 1 -24.83 9.56 5.98
CA MET A 1 -24.09 8.37 5.50
C MET A 1 -24.72 7.87 4.22
N GLN A 2 -23.90 7.54 3.22
CA GLN A 2 -24.37 6.85 2.01
C GLN A 2 -24.74 5.39 2.31
N THR A 3 -25.57 4.77 1.47
CA THR A 3 -25.89 3.34 1.54
C THR A 3 -24.99 2.54 0.60
N GLN A 4 -24.88 1.22 0.82
CA GLN A 4 -24.03 0.35 -0.01
C GLN A 4 -24.49 0.40 -1.47
N ALA A 5 -25.80 0.45 -1.69
CA ALA A 5 -26.38 0.56 -3.02
C ALA A 5 -26.04 1.90 -3.71
N GLN A 6 -25.90 3.00 -2.96
CA GLN A 6 -25.48 4.29 -3.52
C GLN A 6 -24.01 4.27 -3.93
N ILE A 7 -23.13 3.76 -3.07
CA ILE A 7 -21.70 3.62 -3.35
C ILE A 7 -21.48 2.66 -4.53
N TYR A 8 -22.13 1.50 -4.51
CA TYR A 8 -22.10 0.52 -5.60
C TYR A 8 -22.45 1.14 -6.95
N ARG A 9 -23.53 1.94 -7.02
CA ARG A 9 -23.93 2.61 -8.27
C ARG A 9 -22.88 3.61 -8.74
N SER A 10 -22.27 4.38 -7.84
CA SER A 10 -21.18 5.30 -8.18
C SER A 10 -19.97 4.55 -8.74
N VAL A 11 -19.54 3.48 -8.06
CA VAL A 11 -18.40 2.64 -8.48
C VAL A 11 -18.66 2.04 -9.86
N ARG A 12 -19.86 1.50 -10.10
CA ARG A 12 -20.26 0.96 -11.42
C ARG A 12 -20.32 2.01 -12.51
N HIS A 13 -20.59 3.27 -12.16
CA HIS A 13 -20.59 4.38 -13.11
C HIS A 13 -19.16 4.81 -13.47
N GLN A 14 -18.28 4.91 -12.47
CA GLN A 14 -16.88 5.29 -12.64
C GLN A 14 -16.03 4.19 -13.30
N HIS A 15 -16.35 2.92 -12.99
CA HIS A 15 -15.64 1.74 -13.49
C HIS A 15 -16.61 0.73 -14.12
N PRO A 16 -17.15 1.00 -15.32
CA PRO A 16 -18.14 0.13 -15.96
C PRO A 16 -17.67 -1.31 -16.20
N ALA A 17 -16.36 -1.50 -16.36
CA ALA A 17 -15.72 -2.79 -16.58
C ALA A 17 -15.51 -3.62 -15.30
N LEU A 18 -15.63 -3.01 -14.11
CA LEU A 18 -15.44 -3.72 -12.84
C LEU A 18 -16.56 -4.76 -12.63
N PRO A 19 -16.27 -6.04 -12.33
CA PRO A 19 -17.30 -7.04 -12.08
C PRO A 19 -18.29 -6.61 -10.99
N ALA A 20 -19.57 -6.93 -11.16
CA ALA A 20 -20.63 -6.45 -10.25
C ALA A 20 -20.42 -6.92 -8.81
N LEU A 21 -19.97 -8.16 -8.62
CA LEU A 21 -19.64 -8.69 -7.29
C LEU A 21 -18.50 -7.89 -6.64
N SER A 22 -17.41 -7.64 -7.37
CA SER A 22 -16.28 -6.86 -6.87
C SER A 22 -16.68 -5.43 -6.52
N ALA A 23 -17.50 -4.78 -7.35
CA ALA A 23 -18.04 -3.45 -7.05
C ALA A 23 -18.92 -3.44 -5.79
N TRP A 24 -19.71 -4.50 -5.58
CA TRP A 24 -20.56 -4.64 -4.39
C TRP A 24 -19.75 -4.88 -3.11
N GLN A 25 -18.72 -5.72 -3.19
CA GLN A 25 -17.78 -5.98 -2.10
C GLN A 25 -17.03 -4.71 -1.72
N HIS A 26 -16.48 -3.97 -2.69
CA HIS A 26 -15.82 -2.69 -2.46
C HIS A 26 -16.75 -1.68 -1.77
N ALA A 27 -18.01 -1.58 -2.23
CA ALA A 27 -19.00 -0.71 -1.58
C ALA A 27 -19.32 -1.12 -0.14
N GLY A 28 -19.27 -2.43 0.17
CA GLY A 28 -19.45 -2.95 1.52
C GLY A 28 -18.27 -2.58 2.42
N GLN A 29 -17.05 -2.86 1.96
CA GLN A 29 -15.81 -2.53 2.67
C GLN A 29 -15.73 -1.03 2.96
N LYS A 30 -16.04 -0.16 2.00
CA LYS A 30 -16.05 1.29 2.21
C LYS A 30 -16.98 1.71 3.35
N LEU A 31 -18.18 1.13 3.44
CA LEU A 31 -19.09 1.45 4.55
C LEU A 31 -18.58 0.97 5.90
N GLU A 32 -17.94 -0.19 5.94
CA GLU A 32 -17.36 -0.71 7.18
C GLU A 32 -16.23 0.18 7.66
N VAL A 33 -15.36 0.61 6.75
CA VAL A 33 -14.29 1.59 7.02
C VAL A 33 -14.89 2.92 7.48
N ASP A 34 -15.87 3.49 6.78
CA ASP A 34 -16.52 4.76 7.18
C ASP A 34 -17.14 4.71 8.59
N ARG A 35 -17.79 3.58 8.91
CA ARG A 35 -18.36 3.33 10.25
C ARG A 35 -17.27 3.18 11.30
N TRP A 36 -16.20 2.46 10.97
CA TRP A 36 -15.05 2.30 11.85
C TRP A 36 -14.41 3.66 12.14
N ILE A 37 -14.11 4.46 11.11
CA ILE A 37 -13.58 5.82 11.23
C ILE A 37 -14.42 6.64 12.20
N THR A 38 -15.74 6.65 12.00
CA THR A 38 -16.68 7.40 12.85
C THR A 38 -16.67 6.88 14.30
N ARG A 39 -16.60 5.55 14.48
CA ARG A 39 -16.62 4.90 15.80
C ARG A 39 -15.37 5.22 16.62
N VAL A 40 -14.19 5.14 16.01
CA VAL A 40 -12.91 5.31 16.74
C VAL A 40 -12.35 6.72 16.65
N GLY A 41 -12.98 7.60 15.85
CA GLY A 41 -12.48 8.95 15.61
C GLY A 41 -11.18 8.96 14.81
N PHE A 42 -11.01 8.01 13.88
CA PHE A 42 -9.80 7.92 13.06
C PHE A 42 -9.66 9.16 12.18
N ALA A 43 -8.47 9.75 12.19
CA ALA A 43 -8.09 10.79 11.25
C ALA A 43 -6.58 10.77 11.06
N TRP A 44 -6.15 10.94 9.81
CA TRP A 44 -4.76 11.16 9.51
C TRP A 44 -4.33 12.56 9.96
N ASN A 45 -3.14 12.66 10.53
CA ASN A 45 -2.45 13.92 10.73
C ASN A 45 -1.43 14.12 9.59
N ASP A 46 -1.83 14.94 8.61
CA ASP A 46 -1.02 15.29 7.44
C ASP A 46 -0.06 16.46 7.72
N SER A 47 -0.14 17.07 8.91
CA SER A 47 0.73 18.21 9.28
C SER A 47 2.13 17.78 9.72
N ILE A 48 2.35 16.48 9.93
CA ILE A 48 3.62 15.92 10.39
C ILE A 48 3.99 14.80 9.42
N GLU A 49 5.23 14.83 8.95
CA GLU A 49 5.83 13.73 8.19
C GLU A 49 6.68 12.87 9.14
N PRO A 50 6.56 11.53 9.09
CA PRO A 50 5.65 10.76 8.26
C PRO A 50 4.18 10.89 8.69
N ARG A 51 3.26 10.79 7.72
CA ARG A 51 1.81 10.77 7.96
C ARG A 51 1.46 9.74 9.03
N TYR A 52 0.71 10.14 10.04
CA TYR A 52 0.38 9.25 11.17
C TYR A 52 -1.04 9.44 11.69
N ALA A 53 -1.57 8.44 12.38
CA ALA A 53 -2.87 8.49 13.05
C ALA A 53 -2.81 7.75 14.39
N ARG A 54 -3.58 8.21 15.39
CA ARG A 54 -3.69 7.55 16.70
C ARG A 54 -5.13 7.50 17.17
N TRP A 55 -5.54 6.36 17.73
CA TRP A 55 -6.88 6.16 18.29
C TRP A 55 -6.84 5.08 19.37
N CYS A 56 -7.96 4.85 20.05
CA CYS A 56 -8.10 3.77 21.02
C CYS A 56 -9.06 2.70 20.48
N GLU A 57 -8.67 1.44 20.56
CA GLU A 57 -9.50 0.33 20.11
C GLU A 57 -9.23 -0.93 20.93
N SER A 58 -10.30 -1.61 21.36
CA SER A 58 -10.23 -2.88 22.11
C SER A 58 -9.32 -2.84 23.35
N GLY A 59 -9.20 -1.68 24.00
CA GLY A 59 -8.36 -1.49 25.18
C GLY A 59 -6.88 -1.25 24.89
N PHE A 60 -6.51 -1.04 23.62
CA PHE A 60 -5.17 -0.64 23.18
C PHE A 60 -5.19 0.79 22.65
N ASP A 61 -4.09 1.50 22.83
CA ASP A 61 -3.75 2.67 22.04
C ASP A 61 -3.15 2.18 20.74
N VAL A 62 -3.77 2.54 19.61
CA VAL A 62 -3.33 2.12 18.29
C VAL A 62 -2.70 3.30 17.56
N GLU A 63 -1.59 3.05 16.89
CA GLU A 63 -0.87 4.02 16.09
C GLU A 63 -0.64 3.48 14.68
N ALA A 64 -0.99 4.25 13.66
CA ALA A 64 -0.65 3.98 12.27
C ALA A 64 0.36 5.01 11.75
N ARG A 65 1.34 4.56 10.98
CA ARG A 65 2.31 5.40 10.28
C ARG A 65 2.46 4.96 8.83
N LEU A 66 2.48 5.93 7.92
CA LEU A 66 2.78 5.73 6.51
C LEU A 66 4.12 6.39 6.19
N GLU A 67 5.14 5.57 5.96
CA GLU A 67 6.53 5.99 5.82
C GLU A 67 7.04 5.68 4.41
N ALA A 68 8.21 6.23 4.04
CA ALA A 68 8.89 5.79 2.82
C ALA A 68 9.37 4.35 2.97
N ASP A 69 9.13 3.51 1.95
CA ASP A 69 9.68 2.16 1.89
C ASP A 69 11.02 2.20 1.16
N GLU A 70 12.11 2.31 1.91
CA GLU A 70 13.47 2.39 1.37
C GLU A 70 13.84 1.16 0.53
N HIS A 71 13.19 0.03 0.78
CA HIS A 71 13.46 -1.25 0.11
C HIS A 71 12.38 -1.66 -0.90
N GLY A 72 11.31 -0.87 -1.04
CA GLY A 72 10.16 -1.26 -1.86
C GLY A 72 10.52 -1.47 -3.33
N TRP A 73 11.50 -0.73 -3.87
CA TRP A 73 11.97 -0.97 -5.24
C TRP A 73 12.59 -2.35 -5.39
N ASP A 74 13.49 -2.72 -4.46
CA ASP A 74 14.25 -3.96 -4.54
C ASP A 74 13.38 -5.18 -4.23
N LEU A 75 12.36 -5.01 -3.37
CA LEU A 75 11.46 -6.09 -2.97
C LEU A 75 10.23 -6.26 -3.87
N VAL A 76 9.76 -5.19 -4.52
CA VAL A 76 8.50 -5.19 -5.28
C VAL A 76 8.68 -4.60 -6.68
N GLY A 77 9.37 -3.48 -6.80
CA GLY A 77 9.54 -2.77 -8.08
C GLY A 77 10.22 -3.60 -9.16
N VAL A 78 11.25 -4.37 -8.80
CA VAL A 78 11.96 -5.27 -9.72
C VAL A 78 11.01 -6.29 -10.35
N ASP A 79 10.16 -6.92 -9.53
CA ASP A 79 9.27 -8.00 -9.98
C ASP A 79 8.01 -7.48 -10.71
N THR A 80 7.59 -6.25 -10.42
CA THR A 80 6.32 -5.68 -10.95
C THR A 80 6.54 -4.77 -12.16
N ILE A 81 7.60 -3.98 -12.13
CA ILE A 81 7.94 -2.97 -13.16
C ILE A 81 9.11 -3.47 -14.01
N GLY A 82 10.18 -3.89 -13.34
CA GLY A 82 11.40 -4.35 -13.97
C GLY A 82 12.66 -3.82 -13.31
N GLU A 83 13.80 -4.24 -13.84
CA GLU A 83 15.11 -3.92 -13.28
C GLU A 83 15.98 -3.13 -14.25
N PHE A 84 16.91 -2.36 -13.68
CA PHE A 84 18.00 -1.79 -14.44
C PHE A 84 19.19 -2.74 -14.39
N GLN A 85 19.90 -2.92 -15.51
CA GLN A 85 21.11 -3.74 -15.58
C GLN A 85 22.02 -3.33 -16.75
N ASN A 86 23.25 -3.86 -16.77
CA ASN A 86 24.23 -3.55 -17.83
C ASN A 86 24.21 -4.53 -19.01
N ARG A 87 23.40 -5.58 -18.94
CA ARG A 87 23.33 -6.61 -19.97
C ARG A 87 22.13 -6.39 -20.88
N TRP A 88 22.35 -6.58 -22.18
CA TRP A 88 21.24 -6.69 -23.12
C TRP A 88 20.59 -8.08 -23.05
N VAL A 89 19.26 -8.09 -22.98
CA VAL A 89 18.39 -9.27 -23.13
C VAL A 89 17.23 -8.92 -24.06
N PRO A 90 16.53 -9.90 -24.66
CA PRO A 90 15.34 -9.63 -25.47
C PRO A 90 14.31 -8.80 -24.70
N GLY A 91 13.82 -7.72 -25.32
CA GLY A 91 12.88 -6.77 -24.68
C GLY A 91 13.53 -5.67 -23.85
N ALA A 92 14.86 -5.66 -23.69
CA ALA A 92 15.57 -4.60 -22.97
C ALA A 92 15.51 -3.25 -23.70
N ILE A 93 15.32 -2.19 -22.92
CA ILE A 93 15.25 -0.80 -23.37
C ILE A 93 16.58 -0.13 -23.02
N ALA A 94 17.12 0.69 -23.93
CA ALA A 94 18.32 1.47 -23.64
C ALA A 94 18.00 2.53 -22.58
N HIS A 95 18.79 2.57 -21.50
CA HIS A 95 18.64 3.59 -20.48
C HIS A 95 19.27 4.90 -20.94
N ASP A 96 18.66 6.01 -20.55
CA ASP A 96 19.21 7.33 -20.76
C ASP A 96 20.36 7.57 -19.78
N ARG A 97 21.57 7.80 -20.32
CA ARG A 97 22.78 8.12 -19.55
C ARG A 97 22.67 9.36 -18.68
N PHE A 98 21.66 10.21 -18.90
CA PHE A 98 21.41 11.42 -18.09
C PHE A 98 20.48 11.16 -16.89
N ASN A 99 19.98 9.94 -16.73
CA ASN A 99 19.28 9.52 -15.52
C ASN A 99 20.30 9.11 -14.43
N HIS A 100 19.94 9.34 -13.17
CA HIS A 100 20.79 9.10 -11.99
C HIS A 100 21.13 7.62 -11.74
N ARG A 101 20.44 6.69 -12.43
CA ARG A 101 20.74 5.26 -12.34
C ARG A 101 21.87 4.91 -13.31
N VAL A 102 22.91 4.26 -12.81
CA VAL A 102 24.20 4.07 -13.50
C VAL A 102 24.16 2.94 -14.55
N LEU A 103 23.02 2.27 -14.72
CA LEU A 103 22.93 1.02 -15.47
C LEU A 103 22.41 1.26 -16.89
N ASP A 104 23.05 0.64 -17.88
CA ASP A 104 22.87 1.00 -19.30
C ASP A 104 21.53 0.57 -19.92
N ARG A 105 20.83 -0.37 -19.30
CA ARG A 105 19.60 -0.98 -19.81
C ARG A 105 18.55 -1.08 -18.72
N PHE A 106 17.30 -1.02 -19.15
CA PHE A 106 16.14 -1.40 -18.35
C PHE A 106 15.49 -2.63 -18.97
N VAL A 107 15.12 -3.59 -18.13
CA VAL A 107 14.40 -4.80 -18.51
C VAL A 107 13.06 -4.81 -17.81
N PRO A 108 11.95 -4.67 -18.56
CA PRO A 108 10.62 -4.79 -17.99
C PRO A 108 10.42 -6.16 -17.36
N ALA A 109 9.69 -6.22 -16.24
CA ALA A 109 9.40 -7.48 -15.53
C ALA A 109 8.78 -8.55 -16.46
N ASN A 110 7.91 -8.12 -17.38
CA ASN A 110 7.40 -8.97 -18.46
C ASN A 110 8.05 -8.63 -19.81
N ALA A 111 9.31 -9.03 -19.97
CA ALA A 111 10.12 -8.73 -21.15
C ALA A 111 9.55 -9.31 -22.46
N SER A 112 8.95 -10.50 -22.42
CA SER A 112 8.33 -11.12 -23.61
C SER A 112 7.10 -10.35 -24.08
N TYR A 113 6.26 -9.90 -23.15
CA TYR A 113 5.12 -9.05 -23.47
C TYR A 113 5.58 -7.67 -23.97
N ALA A 114 6.59 -7.07 -23.34
CA ALA A 114 7.16 -5.80 -23.79
C ALA A 114 7.77 -5.88 -25.19
N GLN A 115 8.35 -7.02 -25.57
CA GLN A 115 8.84 -7.27 -26.92
C GLN A 115 7.70 -7.27 -27.95
N ALA A 116 6.55 -7.88 -27.62
CA ALA A 116 5.37 -7.89 -28.47
C ALA A 116 4.60 -6.54 -28.43
N HIS A 117 4.73 -5.78 -27.34
CA HIS A 117 4.01 -4.53 -27.08
C HIS A 117 4.98 -3.43 -26.60
N PRO A 118 5.73 -2.78 -27.51
CA PRO A 118 6.77 -1.81 -27.14
C PRO A 118 6.27 -0.65 -26.26
N ALA A 119 5.01 -0.23 -26.44
CA ALA A 119 4.40 0.82 -25.63
C ALA A 119 4.31 0.44 -24.13
N TYR A 120 4.05 -0.84 -23.83
CA TYR A 120 4.05 -1.32 -22.45
C TYR A 120 5.45 -1.22 -21.83
N GLY A 121 6.47 -1.71 -22.53
CA GLY A 121 7.85 -1.65 -22.05
C GLY A 121 8.30 -0.21 -21.80
N GLN A 122 7.99 0.69 -22.73
CA GLN A 122 8.31 2.11 -22.59
C GLN A 122 7.61 2.76 -21.40
N ALA A 123 6.34 2.41 -21.14
CA ALA A 123 5.61 2.90 -19.97
C ALA A 123 6.23 2.42 -18.65
N GLN A 124 6.62 1.15 -18.57
CA GLN A 124 7.32 0.61 -17.39
C GLN A 124 8.67 1.28 -17.18
N TYR A 125 9.42 1.50 -18.26
CA TYR A 125 10.69 2.22 -18.22
C TYR A 125 10.53 3.66 -17.69
N GLN A 126 9.54 4.39 -18.20
CA GLN A 126 9.24 5.75 -17.74
C GLN A 126 8.86 5.78 -16.26
N ARG A 127 8.00 4.85 -15.81
CA ARG A 127 7.63 4.71 -14.40
C ARG A 127 8.85 4.40 -13.54
N ALA A 128 9.71 3.47 -13.96
CA ALA A 128 10.95 3.11 -13.28
C ALA A 128 11.93 4.29 -13.14
N CYS A 129 12.04 5.12 -14.19
CA CYS A 129 12.86 6.32 -14.19
C CYS A 129 12.35 7.43 -13.25
N ALA A 130 11.04 7.48 -13.04
CA ALA A 130 10.36 8.44 -12.19
C ALA A 130 10.37 8.06 -10.69
N TYR A 131 10.71 6.81 -10.38
CA TYR A 131 10.82 6.34 -8.99
C TYR A 131 11.85 7.15 -8.19
N GLY A 132 11.49 7.53 -6.97
CA GLY A 132 12.26 8.38 -6.07
C GLY A 132 12.13 9.89 -6.36
N ARG A 133 11.52 10.26 -7.49
CA ARG A 133 11.27 11.66 -7.88
C ARG A 133 9.80 12.01 -7.85
N ASP A 134 9.01 11.32 -8.66
CA ASP A 134 7.59 11.61 -8.86
C ASP A 134 6.69 10.64 -8.08
N TRP A 135 7.22 9.47 -7.75
CA TRP A 135 6.54 8.48 -6.92
C TRP A 135 7.58 7.62 -6.18
N ALA A 136 7.18 6.97 -5.09
CA ALA A 136 8.01 6.03 -4.34
C ALA A 136 7.13 4.93 -3.71
N TYR A 137 7.74 3.85 -3.24
CA TYR A 137 7.03 2.89 -2.40
C TYR A 137 6.92 3.44 -0.98
N ARG A 138 5.87 3.02 -0.29
CA ARG A 138 5.50 3.38 1.06
C ARG A 138 5.26 2.11 1.87
N VAL A 139 5.50 2.23 3.16
CA VAL A 139 5.23 1.18 4.14
C VAL A 139 4.24 1.71 5.15
N LEU A 140 3.18 0.95 5.37
CA LEU A 140 2.19 1.20 6.39
C LEU A 140 2.46 0.30 7.59
N THR A 141 2.66 0.90 8.75
CA THR A 141 2.87 0.19 10.01
C THR A 141 1.74 0.53 10.97
N VAL A 142 1.08 -0.48 11.54
CA VAL A 142 0.07 -0.33 12.59
C VAL A 142 0.56 -1.02 13.85
N LYS A 143 0.53 -0.30 14.98
CA LYS A 143 1.02 -0.76 16.28
C LYS A 143 -0.10 -0.73 17.30
N ALA A 144 -0.22 -1.79 18.09
CA ALA A 144 -1.09 -1.86 19.27
C ALA A 144 -0.24 -1.74 20.54
N ILE A 145 -0.52 -0.72 21.33
CA ILE A 145 0.25 -0.27 22.49
C ILE A 145 -0.65 -0.34 23.73
N ARG A 146 -0.09 -0.75 24.87
CA ARG A 146 -0.78 -0.65 26.16
C ARG A 146 0.22 -0.29 27.25
N ALA A 147 -0.11 0.72 28.05
CA ALA A 147 0.76 1.23 29.10
C ALA A 147 2.18 1.54 28.59
N ASP A 148 2.27 2.25 27.45
CA ASP A 148 3.51 2.61 26.75
C ASP A 148 4.38 1.45 26.26
N VAL A 149 3.85 0.21 26.28
CA VAL A 149 4.54 -0.98 25.75
C VAL A 149 3.92 -1.39 24.41
N GLU A 150 4.78 -1.55 23.40
CA GLU A 150 4.39 -2.13 22.11
C GLU A 150 4.14 -3.64 22.27
N LEU A 151 2.89 -4.04 22.04
CA LEU A 151 2.46 -5.42 22.21
C LEU A 151 2.17 -6.13 20.89
N GLY A 152 1.77 -5.41 19.85
CA GLY A 152 1.54 -5.98 18.53
C GLY A 152 1.87 -4.99 17.42
N VAL A 153 2.30 -5.52 16.28
CA VAL A 153 2.66 -4.75 15.08
C VAL A 153 2.19 -5.52 13.86
N ALA A 154 1.62 -4.81 12.90
CA ALA A 154 1.30 -5.32 11.57
C ALA A 154 1.86 -4.33 10.52
N VAL A 155 2.40 -4.85 9.42
CA VAL A 155 3.13 -4.06 8.41
C VAL A 155 2.69 -4.45 7.01
N LEU A 156 2.43 -3.45 6.16
CA LEU A 156 2.21 -3.61 4.72
C LEU A 156 3.17 -2.72 3.94
N GLY A 157 4.16 -3.32 3.28
CA GLY A 157 5.10 -2.64 2.38
C GLY A 157 4.65 -2.67 0.92
N GLY A 158 5.42 -2.02 0.04
CA GLY A 158 5.14 -2.04 -1.40
C GLY A 158 3.92 -1.23 -1.84
N ILE A 159 3.41 -0.33 -1.00
CA ILE A 159 2.31 0.56 -1.35
C ILE A 159 2.86 1.67 -2.24
N GLU A 160 2.35 1.85 -3.45
CA GLU A 160 2.80 2.96 -4.30
C GLU A 160 2.31 4.29 -3.73
N SER A 161 3.15 5.34 -3.70
CA SER A 161 2.80 6.63 -3.10
C SER A 161 1.66 7.38 -3.80
N ASP A 162 1.33 6.98 -5.03
CA ASP A 162 0.20 7.43 -5.82
C ASP A 162 -1.07 6.58 -5.61
N SER A 163 -1.05 5.63 -4.67
CA SER A 163 -2.25 4.89 -4.23
C SER A 163 -3.30 5.83 -3.64
N ASP A 164 -4.57 5.49 -3.82
CA ASP A 164 -5.69 6.28 -3.32
C ASP A 164 -5.80 6.23 -1.78
N GLU A 165 -6.29 7.32 -1.20
CA GLU A 165 -6.43 7.46 0.25
C GLU A 165 -7.40 6.42 0.84
N ASP A 166 -8.43 6.04 0.08
CA ASP A 166 -9.40 4.99 0.47
C ASP A 166 -8.69 3.64 0.62
N PHE A 167 -7.81 3.26 -0.30
CA PHE A 167 -6.99 2.05 -0.19
C PHE A 167 -6.05 2.09 1.03
N VAL A 168 -5.35 3.20 1.24
CA VAL A 168 -4.41 3.33 2.37
C VAL A 168 -5.15 3.23 3.70
N THR A 169 -6.29 3.92 3.83
CA THR A 169 -7.10 3.90 5.06
C THR A 169 -7.78 2.55 5.28
N GLY A 170 -8.24 1.89 4.21
CA GLY A 170 -8.73 0.51 4.28
C GLY A 170 -7.65 -0.47 4.75
N SER A 171 -6.42 -0.29 4.28
CA SER A 171 -5.28 -1.10 4.73
C SER A 171 -4.97 -0.91 6.22
N VAL A 172 -5.13 0.31 6.76
CA VAL A 172 -5.02 0.54 8.22
C VAL A 172 -6.08 -0.25 8.96
N PHE A 173 -7.33 -0.19 8.50
CA PHE A 173 -8.43 -0.92 9.12
C PHE A 173 -8.14 -2.43 9.17
N ASP A 174 -7.68 -3.02 8.07
CA ASP A 174 -7.35 -4.45 8.00
C ASP A 174 -6.17 -4.82 8.93
N LEU A 175 -5.08 -4.04 8.89
CA LEU A 175 -3.90 -4.26 9.75
C LEU A 175 -4.18 -4.06 11.24
N THR A 176 -5.18 -3.25 11.59
CA THR A 176 -5.56 -3.00 12.99
C THR A 176 -6.00 -4.28 13.68
N ALA A 177 -6.80 -5.11 12.99
CA ALA A 177 -7.26 -6.38 13.53
C ALA A 177 -6.07 -7.32 13.82
N GLU A 178 -5.10 -7.37 12.91
CA GLU A 178 -3.89 -8.18 13.06
C GLU A 178 -2.99 -7.69 14.22
N ALA A 179 -2.76 -6.38 14.31
CA ALA A 179 -1.96 -5.78 15.38
C ALA A 179 -2.59 -6.04 16.76
N ILE A 180 -3.92 -5.88 16.89
CA ILE A 180 -4.65 -6.14 18.13
C ILE A 180 -4.65 -7.63 18.47
N GLN A 181 -4.83 -8.51 17.48
CA GLN A 181 -4.77 -9.96 17.71
C GLN A 181 -3.39 -10.37 18.25
N THR A 182 -2.31 -9.87 17.63
CA THR A 182 -0.93 -10.11 18.07
C THR A 182 -0.70 -9.57 19.48
N ALA A 183 -1.16 -8.35 19.77
CA ALA A 183 -1.06 -7.77 21.10
C ALA A 183 -1.82 -8.58 22.16
N GLY A 184 -3.01 -9.08 21.83
CA GLY A 184 -3.82 -9.92 22.71
C GLY A 184 -3.18 -11.29 23.00
N LEU A 185 -2.48 -11.88 22.03
CA LEU A 185 -1.68 -13.09 22.23
C LEU A 185 -0.52 -12.81 23.19
N LYS A 186 0.29 -11.77 22.90
CA LYS A 186 1.45 -11.41 23.72
C LYS A 186 1.07 -11.03 25.15
N LEU A 187 -0.08 -10.37 25.34
CA LEU A 187 -0.55 -10.02 26.68
C LEU A 187 -0.95 -11.24 27.51
N ARG A 188 -1.61 -12.24 26.89
CA ARG A 188 -1.93 -13.51 27.56
C ARG A 188 -0.68 -14.27 27.98
N GLU A 189 0.32 -14.34 27.10
CA GLU A 189 1.62 -14.94 27.42
C GLU A 189 2.29 -14.26 28.63
N LEU A 190 2.30 -12.91 28.65
CA LEU A 190 2.88 -12.14 29.75
C LEU A 190 2.11 -12.30 31.07
N CYS A 191 0.80 -12.52 31.00
CA CYS A 191 -0.06 -12.76 32.16
C CYS A 191 -0.07 -14.23 32.63
N GLY A 192 0.62 -15.14 31.94
CA GLY A 192 0.68 -16.57 32.29
C GLY A 192 -0.58 -17.35 31.92
N GLU A 193 -1.41 -16.81 31.04
CA GLU A 193 -2.59 -17.48 30.48
C GLU A 193 -2.18 -18.19 29.19
N CYS A 194 -1.86 -19.48 29.27
CA CYS A 194 -1.66 -20.36 28.11
C CYS A 194 -2.98 -21.00 27.66
#